data_AF-A0A9Q1C5D8-F1
#
_entry.id   AF-A0A9Q1C5D8-F1
#
_cell.length_a   1.000
_cell.length_b   1.000
_cell.length_c   1.000
_cell.angle_alpha   90.00
_cell.angle_beta   90.00
_cell.angle_gamma   90.00
#
_symmetry.space_group_name_H-M   'P 1'
#
loop_
_entity.id
_entity.type
_entity.pdbx_description
1 polymer ?
#
loop_
_entity_poly.entity_id
_entity_poly.type
_entity_poly.pdbx_seq_one_letter_code
_entity_poly.pdbx_strand_id
1 'polypeptide(L)'
;MDQINYGYSTKNITIPQRSEYIKTLIEKTESFIKRLRWKAYFYLNPDRSPPGKENYGFKSRKCPPQIKELSAFENDLLELISHVKFKNVKCAFHDQLDRDSTSIKNSDKLVIPADKTTNFYNLSLDLYNKLLVDNITATYKATDNNVVNEINRDAKCLATKLDLADRIDIPAKKEAYITLKDHKPNFVAKPKCRLINPAKSELGKISKVILDKCNSKLLAVTKIQQWKNTMAVVSWFSNLANKSTTSFICFDIVDFYPSITEDLLSQALNFALLNDAISEQEPRHCYALQEVPTLP
;
A
#
# COMPACT_ATOMS: atom_id res chain seq x y z
N MET A 1 8.49 -29.41 -4.91
CA MET A 1 7.45 -28.38 -4.79
C MET A 1 6.20 -28.98 -5.36
N ASP A 2 5.17 -29.13 -4.55
CA ASP A 2 3.96 -29.83 -4.97
C ASP A 2 2.88 -28.79 -5.23
N GLN A 3 2.33 -28.77 -6.44
CA GLN A 3 1.29 -27.81 -6.82
C GLN A 3 -0.03 -28.19 -6.14
N ILE A 4 -0.71 -27.19 -5.59
CA ILE A 4 -2.04 -27.27 -5.01
C ILE A 4 -2.95 -26.31 -5.77
N ASN A 5 -4.18 -26.74 -6.04
CA ASN A 5 -5.24 -25.87 -6.53
C ASN A 5 -6.51 -26.16 -5.71
N TYR A 6 -7.02 -25.11 -5.06
CA TYR A 6 -8.21 -25.24 -4.20
C TYR A 6 -9.53 -25.19 -4.98
N GLY A 7 -9.51 -24.90 -6.28
CA GLY A 7 -10.70 -24.85 -7.13
C GLY A 7 -11.58 -23.62 -6.93
N TYR A 8 -11.12 -22.63 -6.16
CA TYR A 8 -11.83 -21.37 -5.94
C TYR A 8 -10.88 -20.17 -5.88
N SER A 9 -11.44 -18.98 -6.11
CA SER A 9 -10.70 -17.73 -5.99
C SER A 9 -10.44 -17.37 -4.54
N THR A 10 -9.19 -17.08 -4.19
CA THR A 10 -8.83 -16.51 -2.88
C THR A 10 -9.26 -15.05 -2.71
N LYS A 11 -9.79 -14.44 -3.77
CA LYS A 11 -10.41 -13.10 -3.72
C LYS A 11 -11.91 -13.16 -3.45
N ASN A 12 -12.45 -14.31 -3.06
CA ASN A 12 -13.84 -14.42 -2.66
C ASN A 12 -14.13 -13.54 -1.45
N ILE A 13 -15.25 -12.81 -1.50
CA ILE A 13 -15.71 -12.00 -0.38
C ILE A 13 -16.39 -12.95 0.61
N THR A 14 -15.73 -13.21 1.74
CA THR A 14 -16.28 -14.08 2.77
C THR A 14 -17.45 -13.40 3.48
N ILE A 15 -18.40 -14.20 3.96
CA ILE A 15 -19.42 -13.73 4.90
C ILE A 15 -18.76 -13.77 6.30
N PRO A 16 -18.48 -12.62 6.93
CA PRO A 16 -17.81 -12.59 8.21
C PRO A 16 -18.69 -13.20 9.31
N GLN A 17 -18.06 -13.70 10.37
CA GLN A 17 -18.81 -14.11 11.56
C GLN A 17 -19.54 -12.91 12.18
N ARG A 18 -20.66 -13.16 12.86
CA ARG A 18 -21.45 -12.11 13.53
C ARG A 18 -20.60 -11.20 14.41
N SER A 19 -19.70 -11.78 15.20
CA SER A 19 -18.81 -11.05 16.11
C SER A 19 -17.86 -10.11 15.36
N GLU A 20 -17.22 -10.61 14.31
CA GLU A 20 -16.30 -9.85 13.47
C GLU A 20 -17.04 -8.71 12.74
N TYR A 21 -18.20 -9.01 12.14
CA TYR A 21 -19.03 -8.01 11.48
C TYR A 21 -19.44 -6.89 12.44
N ILE A 22 -19.98 -7.24 13.62
CA ILE A 22 -20.40 -6.24 14.62
C ILE A 22 -19.22 -5.41 15.09
N LYS A 23 -18.06 -6.03 15.35
CA LYS A 23 -16.86 -5.29 15.75
C LYS A 23 -16.43 -4.29 14.69
N THR A 24 -16.37 -4.70 13.42
CA THR A 24 -16.04 -3.80 12.32
C THR A 24 -17.10 -2.71 12.13
N LEU A 25 -18.39 -3.04 12.23
CA LEU A 25 -19.47 -2.06 12.11
C LEU A 25 -19.37 -0.99 13.20
N ILE A 26 -19.19 -1.39 14.46
CA ILE A 26 -18.97 -0.46 15.59
C ILE A 26 -17.74 0.41 15.32
N GLU A 27 -16.61 -0.18 14.93
CA GLU A 27 -15.39 0.57 14.62
C GLU A 27 -15.61 1.61 13.52
N LYS A 28 -16.31 1.27 12.44
CA LYS A 28 -16.60 2.21 11.34
C LYS A 28 -17.60 3.29 11.75
N THR A 29 -18.62 2.93 12.52
CA THR A 29 -19.59 3.88 13.08
C THR A 29 -18.89 4.87 14.01
N GLU A 30 -18.07 4.40 14.95
CA GLU A 30 -17.26 5.26 15.80
C GLU A 30 -16.30 6.15 15.02
N SER A 31 -15.64 5.60 13.99
CA SER A 31 -14.75 6.37 13.12
C SER A 31 -15.50 7.50 12.39
N PHE A 32 -16.72 7.23 11.94
CA PHE A 32 -17.59 8.25 11.35
C PHE A 32 -18.00 9.31 12.37
N ILE A 33 -18.51 8.91 13.54
CA ILE A 33 -18.89 9.83 14.64
C ILE A 33 -17.71 10.71 15.03
N LYS A 34 -16.53 10.13 15.26
CA LYS A 34 -15.32 10.88 15.62
C LYS A 34 -14.93 11.91 14.56
N ARG A 35 -15.05 11.59 13.27
CA ARG A 35 -14.79 12.55 12.19
C ARG A 35 -15.81 13.69 12.16
N LEU A 36 -17.09 13.37 12.38
CA LEU A 36 -18.15 14.37 12.44
C LEU A 36 -17.95 15.31 13.64
N ARG A 37 -17.67 14.75 14.83
CA ARG A 37 -17.35 15.53 16.02
C ARG A 37 -16.15 16.43 15.81
N TRP A 38 -15.04 15.94 15.23
CA TRP A 38 -13.90 16.80 14.93
C TRP A 38 -14.26 17.96 14.00
N LYS A 39 -15.05 17.70 12.95
CA LYS A 39 -15.47 18.74 12.01
C LYS A 39 -16.35 19.79 12.68
N ALA A 40 -17.35 19.38 13.44
CA ALA A 40 -18.22 20.29 14.18
C ALA A 40 -17.43 21.03 15.28
N TYR A 41 -16.49 20.37 15.93
CA TYR A 41 -15.63 20.98 16.94
C TYR A 41 -14.82 22.15 16.38
N PHE A 42 -14.14 21.96 15.24
CA PHE A 42 -13.37 23.03 14.60
C PHE A 42 -14.26 24.12 14.01
N TYR A 43 -15.46 23.76 13.53
CA TYR A 43 -16.42 24.74 13.05
C TYR A 43 -16.92 25.66 14.17
N LEU A 44 -17.22 25.10 15.36
CA LEU A 44 -17.69 25.84 16.53
C LEU A 44 -16.58 26.59 17.27
N ASN A 45 -15.30 26.27 17.01
CA ASN A 45 -14.15 26.86 17.69
C ASN A 45 -13.10 27.35 16.67
N PRO A 46 -13.43 28.36 15.83
CA PRO A 46 -12.56 28.80 14.74
C PRO A 46 -11.24 29.42 15.22
N ASP A 47 -11.27 30.11 16.36
CA ASP A 47 -10.10 30.84 16.90
C ASP A 47 -9.20 29.97 17.79
N ARG A 48 -9.51 28.67 17.93
CA ARG A 48 -8.75 27.80 18.81
C ARG A 48 -7.38 27.50 18.22
N SER A 49 -6.32 27.91 18.94
CA SER A 49 -4.97 27.49 18.60
C SER A 49 -4.85 25.96 18.67
N PRO A 50 -4.29 25.30 17.65
CA PRO A 50 -4.10 23.86 17.68
C PRO A 50 -3.21 23.50 18.87
N PRO A 51 -3.58 22.49 19.69
CA PRO A 51 -2.72 22.02 20.77
C PRO A 51 -1.39 21.54 20.21
N GLY A 52 -0.32 21.68 21.00
CA GLY A 52 1.03 21.23 20.66
C GLY A 52 1.07 19.81 20.07
N LYS A 53 1.97 19.62 19.10
CA LYS A 53 2.21 18.34 18.43
C LYS A 53 3.41 17.68 19.06
N GLU A 54 3.16 16.64 19.87
CA GLU A 54 4.22 16.06 20.71
C GLU A 54 4.74 14.71 20.20
N ASN A 55 4.10 14.07 19.22
CA ASN A 55 4.33 12.64 18.96
C ASN A 55 4.59 12.30 17.49
N TYR A 56 5.83 12.48 17.02
CA TYR A 56 6.29 11.72 15.85
C TYR A 56 6.43 10.24 16.20
N GLY A 57 5.90 9.37 15.34
CA GLY A 57 6.05 7.92 15.44
C GLY A 57 4.87 7.20 16.09
N PHE A 58 3.90 7.94 16.62
CA PHE A 58 2.60 7.41 17.02
C PHE A 58 1.51 8.37 16.62
N LYS A 59 0.48 7.88 15.93
CA LYS A 59 -0.75 8.64 15.70
C LYS A 59 -1.30 9.22 16.99
N SER A 60 -1.75 10.46 16.91
CA SER A 60 -2.41 11.14 18.02
C SER A 60 -3.54 10.30 18.63
N ARG A 61 -3.53 10.19 19.96
CA ARG A 61 -4.62 9.58 20.75
C ARG A 61 -5.74 10.57 21.09
N LYS A 62 -5.69 11.79 20.52
CA LYS A 62 -6.71 12.82 20.76
C LYS A 62 -8.07 12.29 20.30
N CYS A 63 -9.02 12.27 21.23
CA CYS A 63 -10.43 11.95 20.96
C CYS A 63 -11.21 13.28 20.87
N PRO A 64 -12.14 13.45 19.92
CA PRO A 64 -12.93 14.67 19.87
C PRO A 64 -13.84 14.75 21.10
N PRO A 65 -14.06 15.96 21.65
CA PRO A 65 -15.03 16.13 22.72
C PRO A 65 -16.44 15.79 22.22
N GLN A 66 -17.33 15.47 23.15
CA GLN A 66 -18.73 15.27 22.84
C GLN A 66 -19.37 16.63 22.48
N ILE A 67 -20.18 16.63 21.43
CA ILE A 67 -20.89 17.83 20.94
C ILE A 67 -22.37 17.61 21.18
N LYS A 68 -22.99 18.52 21.94
CA LYS A 68 -24.38 18.35 22.41
C LYS A 68 -25.35 18.26 21.24
N GLU A 69 -25.12 19.08 20.21
CA GLU A 69 -25.91 19.18 18.99
C GLU A 69 -25.90 17.89 18.17
N LEU A 70 -24.85 17.06 18.30
CA LEU A 70 -24.74 15.78 17.62
C LEU A 70 -25.27 14.61 18.44
N SER A 71 -25.57 14.80 19.74
CA SER A 71 -25.84 13.68 20.64
C SER A 71 -27.06 12.86 20.24
N ALA A 72 -28.14 13.50 19.78
CA ALA A 72 -29.34 12.79 19.33
C ALA A 72 -29.02 11.91 18.11
N PHE A 73 -28.40 12.50 17.09
CA PHE A 73 -27.98 11.79 15.88
C PHE A 73 -27.02 10.63 16.17
N GLU A 74 -26.07 10.82 17.08
CA GLU A 74 -25.14 9.75 17.48
C GLU A 74 -25.85 8.60 18.17
N ASN A 75 -26.82 8.89 19.05
CA ASN A 75 -27.65 7.86 19.69
C ASN A 75 -28.48 7.10 18.67
N ASP A 76 -29.16 7.79 17.75
CA ASP A 76 -29.95 7.16 16.69
C ASP A 76 -29.08 6.24 15.80
N LEU A 77 -27.84 6.65 15.52
CA LEU A 77 -26.91 5.85 14.73
C LEU A 77 -26.43 4.59 15.48
N LEU A 78 -26.19 4.70 16.79
CA LEU A 78 -25.85 3.57 17.65
C LEU A 78 -27.04 2.60 17.80
N GLU A 79 -28.25 3.14 17.92
CA GLU A 79 -29.49 2.37 17.93
C GLU A 79 -29.68 1.63 16.61
N LEU A 80 -29.44 2.29 15.47
CA LEU A 80 -29.54 1.68 14.15
C LEU A 80 -28.66 0.43 14.02
N ILE A 81 -27.40 0.52 14.44
CA ILE A 81 -26.48 -0.63 14.34
C ILE A 81 -26.83 -1.75 15.34
N SER A 82 -27.52 -1.44 16.44
CA SER A 82 -27.98 -2.44 17.41
C SER A 82 -29.09 -3.34 16.85
N HIS A 83 -29.86 -2.84 15.89
CA HIS A 83 -30.98 -3.54 15.25
C HIS A 83 -30.57 -4.44 14.08
N VAL A 84 -29.28 -4.56 13.78
CA VAL A 84 -28.80 -5.42 12.69
C VAL A 84 -29.10 -6.89 13.01
N LYS A 85 -29.86 -7.53 12.12
CA LYS A 85 -30.23 -8.95 12.20
C LYS A 85 -29.32 -9.78 11.32
N PHE A 86 -28.95 -10.96 11.81
CA PHE A 86 -28.08 -11.90 11.11
C PHE A 86 -28.86 -13.14 10.70
N LYS A 87 -28.52 -13.67 9.52
CA LYS A 87 -28.93 -15.00 9.08
C LYS A 87 -27.74 -15.93 9.15
N ASN A 88 -27.95 -17.14 9.66
CA ASN A 88 -26.94 -18.18 9.56
C ASN A 88 -26.90 -18.70 8.12
N VAL A 89 -25.74 -18.59 7.47
CA VAL A 89 -25.52 -19.06 6.09
C VAL A 89 -24.45 -20.14 6.12
N LYS A 90 -24.88 -21.40 6.04
CA LYS A 90 -23.99 -22.53 5.75
C LYS A 90 -24.17 -22.95 4.30
N CYS A 91 -23.07 -23.18 3.61
CA CYS A 91 -23.06 -23.70 2.26
C CYS A 91 -21.84 -24.61 2.08
N ALA A 92 -21.89 -25.46 1.05
CA ALA A 92 -20.81 -26.41 0.74
C ALA A 92 -19.44 -25.73 0.58
N PHE A 93 -19.41 -24.46 0.17
CA PHE A 93 -18.17 -23.68 0.05
C PHE A 93 -17.54 -23.37 1.41
N HIS A 94 -18.34 -23.03 2.44
CA HIS A 94 -17.82 -22.83 3.80
C HIS A 94 -17.23 -24.14 4.36
N ASP A 95 -17.91 -25.26 4.14
CA ASP A 95 -17.40 -26.57 4.58
C ASP A 95 -16.09 -26.95 3.85
N GLN A 96 -15.94 -26.54 2.58
CA GLN A 96 -14.70 -26.70 1.84
C GLN A 96 -13.58 -25.83 2.43
N LEU A 97 -13.84 -24.55 2.68
CA LEU A 97 -12.87 -23.64 3.29
C LEU A 97 -12.37 -24.13 4.66
N ASP A 98 -13.26 -24.66 5.50
CA ASP A 98 -12.91 -25.19 6.82
C ASP A 98 -12.03 -26.44 6.71
N ARG A 99 -12.34 -27.36 5.78
CA ARG A 99 -11.50 -28.53 5.50
C ARG A 99 -10.12 -28.11 5.01
N ASP A 100 -10.07 -27.18 4.05
CA ASP A 100 -8.81 -26.71 3.47
C ASP A 100 -7.97 -25.96 4.52
N SER A 101 -8.58 -25.10 5.34
CA SER A 101 -7.90 -24.41 6.45
C SER A 101 -7.33 -25.39 7.48
N THR A 102 -8.10 -26.42 7.84
CA THR A 102 -7.66 -27.46 8.78
C THR A 102 -6.49 -28.26 8.20
N SER A 103 -6.57 -28.62 6.92
CA SER A 103 -5.49 -29.31 6.20
C SER A 103 -4.19 -28.49 6.19
N ILE A 104 -4.29 -27.18 5.90
CA ILE A 104 -3.13 -26.27 5.90
C ILE A 104 -2.51 -26.16 7.30
N LYS A 105 -3.33 -26.01 8.35
CA LYS A 105 -2.83 -25.86 9.74
C LYS A 105 -2.13 -27.11 10.27
N ASN A 106 -2.52 -28.28 9.78
CA ASN A 106 -1.97 -29.56 10.21
C ASN A 106 -0.79 -30.03 9.33
N SER A 107 -0.47 -29.29 8.27
CA SER A 107 0.65 -29.58 7.37
C SER A 107 1.97 -29.11 7.97
N ASP A 108 3.04 -29.89 7.74
CA ASP A 108 4.44 -29.54 8.06
C ASP A 108 5.09 -28.67 6.96
N LYS A 109 4.45 -28.59 5.79
CA LYS A 109 4.90 -27.78 4.64
C LYS A 109 4.27 -26.40 4.63
N LEU A 110 5.01 -25.44 4.11
CA LEU A 110 4.56 -24.07 3.83
C LEU A 110 3.75 -24.03 2.54
N VAL A 111 2.62 -23.31 2.57
CA VAL A 111 1.75 -23.10 1.40
C VAL A 111 2.02 -21.71 0.83
N ILE A 112 2.68 -21.66 -0.34
CA ILE A 112 3.10 -20.40 -0.98
C ILE A 112 2.24 -20.11 -2.20
N PRO A 113 1.65 -18.90 -2.33
CA PRO A 113 0.84 -18.54 -3.50
C PRO A 113 1.71 -18.27 -4.73
N ALA A 114 1.14 -18.55 -5.90
CA ALA A 114 1.68 -18.07 -7.17
C ALA A 114 1.40 -16.57 -7.38
N ASP A 115 2.25 -15.90 -8.17
CA ASP A 115 2.17 -14.46 -8.44
C ASP A 115 1.00 -14.08 -9.38
N LYS A 116 0.72 -14.91 -10.40
CA LYS A 116 -0.26 -14.58 -11.46
C LYS A 116 -1.35 -15.63 -11.68
N THR A 117 -1.15 -16.85 -11.20
CA THR A 117 -2.14 -17.93 -11.31
C THR A 117 -2.85 -18.11 -9.99
N THR A 118 -3.88 -18.96 -9.97
CA THR A 118 -4.60 -19.34 -8.74
C THR A 118 -3.93 -20.51 -8.00
N ASN A 119 -2.73 -20.89 -8.43
CA ASN A 119 -2.02 -22.04 -7.86
C ASN A 119 -1.36 -21.68 -6.53
N PHE A 120 -1.18 -22.72 -5.73
CA PHE A 120 -0.37 -22.72 -4.51
C PHE A 120 0.68 -23.81 -4.62
N TYR A 121 1.73 -23.72 -3.83
CA TYR A 121 2.79 -24.70 -3.80
C TYR A 121 3.19 -25.04 -2.37
N ASN A 122 3.31 -26.33 -2.10
CA ASN A 122 3.88 -26.86 -0.87
C ASN A 122 5.41 -26.84 -0.96
N LEU A 123 6.04 -26.15 -0.02
CA LEU A 123 7.50 -26.05 0.13
C LEU A 123 7.93 -26.51 1.52
N SER A 124 9.11 -27.13 1.61
CA SER A 124 9.78 -27.27 2.90
C SER A 124 10.29 -25.91 3.38
N LEU A 125 10.46 -25.78 4.70
CA LEU A 125 10.98 -24.56 5.31
C LEU A 125 12.37 -24.18 4.75
N ASP A 126 13.26 -25.16 4.59
CA ASP A 126 14.62 -24.94 4.07
C ASP A 126 14.61 -24.39 2.64
N LEU A 127 13.78 -24.97 1.76
CA LEU A 127 13.67 -24.51 0.38
C LEU A 127 13.09 -23.10 0.33
N TYR A 128 12.07 -22.81 1.14
CA TYR A 128 11.49 -21.48 1.22
C TYR A 128 12.52 -20.44 1.69
N ASN A 129 13.25 -20.72 2.77
CA ASN A 129 14.27 -19.82 3.30
C ASN A 129 15.39 -19.56 2.30
N LYS A 130 15.84 -20.60 1.59
CA LYS A 130 16.81 -20.44 0.50
C LYS A 130 16.29 -19.49 -0.59
N LEU A 131 15.07 -19.72 -1.07
CA LEU A 131 14.45 -18.87 -2.10
C LEU A 131 14.26 -17.43 -1.59
N LEU A 132 13.88 -17.24 -0.33
CA LEU A 132 13.71 -15.92 0.26
C LEU A 132 15.04 -15.16 0.31
N VAL A 133 16.09 -15.78 0.86
CA VAL A 133 17.42 -15.17 0.97
C VAL A 133 17.98 -14.83 -0.41
N ASP A 134 17.92 -15.77 -1.37
CA ASP A 134 18.41 -15.57 -2.74
C ASP A 134 17.73 -14.37 -3.43
N ASN A 135 16.44 -14.13 -3.15
CA ASN A 135 15.70 -13.01 -3.74
C ASN A 135 15.94 -11.69 -2.99
N ILE A 136 16.15 -11.73 -1.67
CA ILE A 136 16.49 -10.53 -0.90
C ILE A 136 17.86 -10.01 -1.32
N THR A 137 18.88 -10.86 -1.35
CA THR A 137 20.26 -10.45 -1.68
C THR A 137 20.43 -10.02 -3.13
N ALA A 138 19.53 -10.44 -4.03
CA ALA A 138 19.55 -10.01 -5.43
C ALA A 138 19.16 -8.54 -5.61
N THR A 139 18.26 -8.00 -4.78
CA THR A 139 17.68 -6.66 -4.95
C THR A 139 18.06 -5.68 -3.84
N TYR A 140 18.28 -6.19 -2.63
CA TYR A 140 18.51 -5.38 -1.44
C TYR A 140 19.90 -5.65 -0.87
N LYS A 141 20.51 -4.59 -0.35
CA LYS A 141 21.73 -4.68 0.46
C LYS A 141 21.35 -4.76 1.92
N ALA A 142 22.00 -5.66 2.66
CA ALA A 142 21.92 -5.64 4.11
C ALA A 142 22.47 -4.30 4.62
N THR A 143 21.81 -3.75 5.64
CA THR A 143 22.21 -2.48 6.26
C THR A 143 22.17 -2.61 7.78
N ASP A 144 22.83 -1.69 8.46
CA ASP A 144 22.88 -1.67 9.92
C ASP A 144 21.68 -0.94 10.52
N ASN A 145 21.48 -1.09 11.84
CA ASN A 145 20.41 -0.37 12.52
C ASN A 145 20.68 1.16 12.61
N ASN A 146 21.91 1.62 12.40
CA ASN A 146 22.25 3.04 12.46
C ASN A 146 21.66 3.78 11.26
N VAL A 147 21.83 3.25 10.05
CA VAL A 147 21.23 3.78 8.82
C VAL A 147 19.70 3.82 8.94
N VAL A 148 19.09 2.79 9.52
CA VAL A 148 17.63 2.78 9.78
C VAL A 148 17.23 3.92 10.72
N ASN A 149 18.02 4.19 11.77
CA ASN A 149 17.77 5.28 12.70
C ASN A 149 17.96 6.66 12.06
N GLU A 150 18.95 6.82 11.18
CA GLU A 150 19.17 8.05 10.41
C GLU A 150 18.00 8.33 9.47
N ILE A 151 17.54 7.33 8.72
CA ILE A 151 16.34 7.45 7.86
C ILE A 151 15.13 7.87 8.69
N ASN A 152 14.93 7.27 9.87
CA ASN A 152 13.83 7.63 10.77
C ASN A 152 13.95 9.06 11.32
N ARG A 153 15.17 9.55 11.55
CA ARG A 153 15.44 10.93 11.99
C ARG A 153 15.14 11.94 10.89
N ASP A 154 15.54 11.65 9.66
CA ASP A 154 15.25 12.48 8.50
C ASP A 154 13.75 12.51 8.21
N ALA A 155 13.11 11.35 8.29
CA ALA A 155 11.67 11.20 8.21
C ALA A 155 10.94 12.06 9.26
N LYS A 156 11.42 12.07 10.52
CA LYS A 156 10.90 12.94 11.59
C LYS A 156 11.08 14.42 11.28
N CYS A 157 12.26 14.81 10.81
CA CYS A 157 12.56 16.19 10.44
C CYS A 157 11.61 16.68 9.34
N LEU A 158 11.42 15.86 8.30
CA LEU A 158 10.51 16.13 7.20
C LEU A 158 9.05 16.23 7.67
N ALA A 159 8.60 15.25 8.45
CA ALA A 159 7.26 15.24 9.02
C ALA A 159 6.96 16.50 9.85
N THR A 160 7.95 16.96 10.60
CA THR A 160 7.84 18.18 11.43
C THR A 160 7.75 19.43 10.56
N LYS A 161 8.60 19.55 9.53
CA LYS A 161 8.56 20.68 8.57
C LYS A 161 7.21 20.78 7.84
N LEU A 162 6.62 19.64 7.51
CA LEU A 162 5.32 19.57 6.83
C LEU A 162 4.13 19.67 7.80
N ASP A 163 4.39 19.82 9.10
CA ASP A 163 3.36 19.91 10.14
C ASP A 163 2.48 18.63 10.22
N LEU A 164 3.09 17.47 9.97
CA LEU A 164 2.46 16.14 9.93
C LEU A 164 3.00 15.16 10.98
N ALA A 165 3.90 15.60 11.84
CA ALA A 165 4.58 14.74 12.81
C ALA A 165 3.61 13.86 13.64
N ASP A 166 2.49 14.42 14.10
CA ASP A 166 1.47 13.74 14.93
C ASP A 166 0.56 12.75 14.16
N ARG A 167 0.76 12.63 12.85
CA ARG A 167 -0.04 11.78 11.93
C ARG A 167 0.76 10.65 11.30
N ILE A 168 2.08 10.66 11.47
CA ILE A 168 3.00 9.71 10.84
C ILE A 168 3.50 8.71 11.89
N ASP A 169 3.28 7.44 11.61
CA ASP A 169 3.85 6.33 12.37
C ASP A 169 5.25 6.00 11.83
N ILE A 170 6.14 5.55 12.72
CA ILE A 170 7.42 4.98 12.31
C ILE A 170 7.14 3.66 11.56
N PRO A 171 7.85 3.35 10.47
CA PRO A 171 7.69 2.08 9.78
C PRO A 171 7.87 0.90 10.75
N ALA A 172 6.86 0.05 10.84
CA ALA A 172 6.97 -1.19 11.60
C ALA A 172 7.91 -2.15 10.85
N LYS A 173 8.84 -2.78 11.59
CA LYS A 173 9.62 -3.91 11.07
C LYS A 173 8.65 -5.03 10.71
N LYS A 174 8.64 -5.43 9.45
CA LYS A 174 7.81 -6.52 8.94
C LYS A 174 8.65 -7.35 7.99
N GLU A 175 8.57 -8.66 8.17
CA GLU A 175 9.31 -9.63 7.38
C GLU A 175 8.85 -9.59 5.91
N ALA A 176 9.83 -9.65 5.01
CA ALA A 176 9.56 -9.84 3.60
C ALA A 176 9.14 -11.29 3.32
N TYR A 177 8.32 -11.48 2.30
CA TYR A 177 7.89 -12.81 1.87
C TYR A 177 7.90 -12.92 0.35
N ILE A 178 7.85 -14.15 -0.17
CA ILE A 178 7.91 -14.43 -1.60
C ILE A 178 6.61 -15.02 -2.14
N THR A 179 6.33 -14.75 -3.41
CA THR A 179 5.36 -15.49 -4.23
C THR A 179 6.07 -16.14 -5.43
N LEU A 180 5.51 -17.22 -5.96
CA LEU A 180 6.15 -18.02 -7.02
C LEU A 180 5.70 -17.59 -8.42
N LYS A 181 6.66 -17.38 -9.33
CA LYS A 181 6.39 -17.02 -10.74
C LYS A 181 6.28 -18.26 -11.62
N ASP A 182 5.24 -19.06 -11.38
CA ASP A 182 4.96 -20.31 -12.10
C ASP A 182 4.71 -20.14 -13.61
N HIS A 183 4.29 -18.95 -14.03
CA HIS A 183 4.14 -18.57 -15.44
C HIS A 183 5.45 -18.33 -16.19
N LYS A 184 6.63 -18.46 -15.54
CA LYS A 184 7.93 -18.28 -16.19
C LYS A 184 8.45 -19.62 -16.75
N PRO A 185 9.18 -19.59 -17.88
CA PRO A 185 9.77 -20.80 -18.44
C PRO A 185 10.73 -21.44 -17.44
N ASN A 186 10.83 -22.76 -17.49
CA ASN A 186 11.70 -23.57 -16.61
C ASN A 186 11.42 -23.43 -15.11
N PHE A 187 10.20 -23.05 -14.72
CA PHE A 187 9.82 -22.88 -13.31
C PHE A 187 10.12 -24.12 -12.44
N VAL A 188 9.89 -25.33 -12.97
CA VAL A 188 10.12 -26.59 -12.25
C VAL A 188 11.60 -26.76 -11.85
N ALA A 189 12.52 -26.39 -12.74
CA ALA A 189 13.96 -26.53 -12.51
C ALA A 189 14.57 -25.31 -11.79
N LYS A 190 14.11 -24.11 -12.13
CA LYS A 190 14.62 -22.84 -11.60
C LYS A 190 13.46 -21.91 -11.23
N PRO A 191 12.81 -22.13 -10.08
CA PRO A 191 11.70 -21.29 -9.65
C PRO A 191 12.17 -19.85 -9.49
N LYS A 192 11.49 -18.94 -10.18
CA LYS A 192 11.64 -17.51 -9.96
C LYS A 192 10.60 -17.05 -8.95
N CYS A 193 10.97 -16.11 -8.10
CA CYS A 193 10.06 -15.55 -7.11
C CYS A 193 9.79 -14.07 -7.39
N ARG A 194 8.76 -13.55 -6.72
CA ARG A 194 8.55 -12.12 -6.51
C ARG A 194 8.70 -11.85 -5.02
N LEU A 195 9.65 -11.02 -4.66
CA LEU A 195 9.82 -10.54 -3.30
C LEU A 195 8.79 -9.44 -3.01
N ILE A 196 8.13 -9.54 -1.86
CA ILE A 196 7.18 -8.56 -1.35
C ILE A 196 7.70 -8.03 -0.03
N ASN A 197 7.98 -6.72 0.01
CA ASN A 197 8.31 -6.02 1.25
C ASN A 197 7.05 -5.30 1.79
N PRO A 198 6.49 -5.74 2.92
CA PRO A 198 5.36 -5.07 3.56
C PRO A 198 5.75 -3.84 4.41
N ALA A 199 7.03 -3.62 4.68
CA ALA A 199 7.53 -2.48 5.45
C ALA A 199 7.54 -1.21 4.60
N LYS A 200 6.39 -0.56 4.47
CA LYS A 200 6.22 0.70 3.73
C LYS A 200 6.14 1.89 4.66
N SER A 201 6.86 2.96 4.33
CA SER A 201 6.78 4.22 5.06
C SER A 201 5.52 5.02 4.69
N GLU A 202 4.85 5.60 5.69
CA GLU A 202 3.72 6.53 5.46
C GLU A 202 4.17 7.80 4.73
N LEU A 203 5.46 8.16 4.78
CA LEU A 203 6.03 9.24 3.98
C LEU A 203 5.90 8.99 2.47
N GLY A 204 5.80 7.73 2.03
CA GLY A 204 5.53 7.40 0.63
C GLY A 204 4.27 8.07 0.08
N LYS A 205 3.25 8.25 0.92
CA LYS A 205 2.02 8.96 0.53
C LYS A 205 2.28 10.45 0.31
N ILE A 206 3.13 11.06 1.13
CA ILE A 206 3.50 12.48 1.03
C ILE A 206 4.33 12.71 -0.24
N SER A 207 5.37 11.90 -0.45
CA SER A 207 6.19 11.99 -1.66
C SER A 207 5.35 11.79 -2.91
N LYS A 208 4.37 10.88 -2.90
CA LYS A 208 3.42 10.73 -4.00
C LYS A 208 2.64 12.02 -4.29
N VAL A 209 2.11 12.69 -3.26
CA VAL A 209 1.37 13.95 -3.44
C VAL A 209 2.26 15.06 -4.03
N ILE A 210 3.51 15.15 -3.57
CA ILE A 210 4.49 16.11 -4.10
C ILE A 210 4.78 15.79 -5.58
N LEU A 211 5.10 14.53 -5.89
CA LEU A 211 5.40 14.09 -7.25
C LEU A 211 4.19 14.24 -8.19
N ASP A 212 2.96 14.00 -7.73
CA ASP A 212 1.74 14.21 -8.51
C ASP A 212 1.54 15.70 -8.86
N LYS A 213 1.85 16.62 -7.93
CA LYS A 213 1.85 18.07 -8.21
C LYS A 213 2.92 18.45 -9.22
N CYS A 214 4.15 17.93 -9.04
CA CYS A 214 5.26 18.18 -9.97
C CYS A 214 4.91 17.68 -11.37
N ASN A 215 4.42 16.44 -11.49
CA ASN A 215 3.98 15.87 -12.76
C ASN A 215 2.88 16.72 -13.41
N SER A 216 1.93 17.23 -12.64
CA SER A 216 0.86 18.09 -13.17
C SER A 216 1.40 19.39 -13.76
N LYS A 217 2.39 20.02 -13.11
CA LYS A 217 3.09 21.20 -13.64
C LYS A 217 3.92 20.86 -14.87
N LEU A 218 4.68 19.76 -14.85
CA LEU A 218 5.46 19.30 -15.99
C LEU A 218 4.61 19.06 -17.22
N LEU A 219 3.44 18.44 -17.07
CA LEU A 219 2.52 18.21 -18.19
C LEU A 219 2.01 19.54 -18.78
N ALA A 220 1.78 20.55 -17.93
CA ALA A 220 1.37 21.87 -18.39
C ALA A 220 2.47 22.59 -19.18
N VAL A 221 3.73 22.45 -18.75
CA VAL A 221 4.89 23.10 -19.40
C VAL A 221 5.32 22.35 -20.66
N THR A 222 5.56 21.05 -20.55
CA THR A 222 6.11 20.21 -21.64
C THR A 222 5.09 19.85 -22.71
N LYS A 223 3.79 19.90 -22.37
CA LYS A 223 2.67 19.46 -23.22
C LYS A 223 2.77 18.00 -23.70
N ILE A 224 3.61 17.19 -23.04
CA ILE A 224 3.70 15.75 -23.31
C ILE A 224 2.38 15.09 -22.92
N GLN A 225 1.95 14.12 -23.71
CA GLN A 225 0.74 13.37 -23.43
C GLN A 225 1.04 12.21 -22.47
N GLN A 226 0.43 12.24 -21.29
CA GLN A 226 0.47 11.16 -20.32
C GLN A 226 -0.95 10.77 -19.94
N TRP A 227 -1.35 9.55 -20.29
CA TRP A 227 -2.70 9.05 -19.99
C TRP A 227 -2.71 8.24 -18.70
N LYS A 228 -3.68 8.52 -17.83
CA LYS A 228 -3.87 7.80 -16.54
C LYS A 228 -4.93 6.72 -16.60
N ASN A 229 -5.71 6.63 -17.67
CA ASN A 229 -6.78 5.66 -17.83
C ASN A 229 -6.98 5.26 -19.29
N THR A 230 -7.56 4.08 -19.49
CA THR A 230 -7.78 3.47 -20.81
C THR A 230 -8.67 4.33 -21.71
N MET A 231 -9.70 4.98 -21.15
CA MET A 231 -10.65 5.80 -21.92
C MET A 231 -9.95 7.01 -22.57
N ALA A 232 -9.03 7.65 -21.86
CA ALA A 232 -8.26 8.78 -22.40
C ALA A 232 -7.33 8.35 -23.54
N VAL A 233 -6.71 7.16 -23.45
CA VAL A 233 -5.89 6.59 -24.53
C VAL A 233 -6.75 6.29 -25.76
N VAL A 234 -7.90 5.65 -25.56
CA VAL A 234 -8.83 5.33 -26.65
C VAL A 234 -9.33 6.61 -27.34
N SER A 235 -9.69 7.63 -26.57
CA SER A 235 -10.11 8.94 -27.10
C SER A 235 -9.00 9.59 -27.93
N TRP A 236 -7.77 9.63 -27.42
CA TRP A 236 -6.61 10.14 -28.16
C TRP A 236 -6.38 9.37 -29.46
N PHE A 237 -6.35 8.05 -29.40
CA PHE A 237 -6.09 7.22 -30.56
C PHE A 237 -7.18 7.39 -31.63
N SER A 238 -8.46 7.43 -31.23
CA SER A 238 -9.58 7.66 -32.14
C SER A 238 -9.50 8.98 -32.89
N ASN A 239 -8.97 10.02 -32.25
CA ASN A 239 -8.82 11.36 -32.83
C ASN A 239 -7.56 11.53 -33.71
N LEU A 240 -6.72 10.50 -33.84
CA LEU A 240 -5.54 10.55 -34.71
C LEU A 240 -5.96 10.50 -36.19
N ALA A 241 -5.56 11.51 -36.98
CA ALA A 241 -5.93 11.60 -38.40
C ALA A 241 -5.20 10.57 -39.28
N ASN A 242 -3.88 10.43 -39.10
CA ASN A 242 -3.03 9.64 -40.01
C ASN A 242 -2.63 8.29 -39.40
N LYS A 243 -3.63 7.48 -39.00
CA LYS A 243 -3.38 6.15 -38.39
C LYS A 243 -2.66 5.17 -39.32
N SER A 244 -2.85 5.32 -40.64
CA SER A 244 -2.26 4.42 -41.65
C SER A 244 -0.76 4.64 -41.86
N THR A 245 -0.22 5.79 -41.45
CA THR A 245 1.20 6.14 -41.61
C THR A 245 1.96 6.16 -40.29
N THR A 246 1.32 5.76 -39.18
CA THR A 246 1.94 5.70 -37.87
C THR A 246 2.17 4.27 -37.43
N SER A 247 3.08 4.08 -36.48
CA SER A 247 3.38 2.77 -35.90
C SER A 247 3.44 2.90 -34.38
N PHE A 248 3.02 1.86 -33.69
CA PHE A 248 3.17 1.78 -32.24
C PHE A 248 4.57 1.30 -31.90
N ILE A 249 5.16 1.96 -30.91
CA ILE A 249 6.34 1.47 -30.22
C ILE A 249 5.87 0.95 -28.87
N CYS A 250 6.18 -0.31 -28.59
CA CYS A 250 5.96 -0.93 -27.30
C CYS A 250 7.27 -1.54 -26.83
N PHE A 251 7.70 -1.21 -25.62
CA PHE A 251 8.85 -1.82 -24.99
C PHE A 251 8.50 -2.17 -23.55
N ASP A 252 9.05 -3.29 -23.08
CA ASP A 252 9.00 -3.72 -21.70
C ASP A 252 10.38 -3.53 -21.09
N ILE A 253 10.44 -2.95 -19.89
CA ILE A 253 11.70 -2.76 -19.19
C ILE A 253 11.89 -3.94 -18.25
N VAL A 254 12.90 -4.75 -18.54
CA VAL A 254 13.29 -5.87 -17.68
C VAL A 254 13.72 -5.31 -16.32
N ASP A 255 13.06 -5.78 -15.26
CA ASP A 255 13.37 -5.40 -13.88
C ASP A 255 13.40 -3.88 -13.66
N PHE A 256 12.31 -3.20 -14.07
CA PHE A 256 12.13 -1.74 -13.99
C PHE A 256 12.59 -1.12 -12.66
N TYR A 257 12.12 -1.60 -11.50
CA TYR A 257 12.47 -1.00 -10.21
C TYR A 257 13.98 -1.08 -9.89
N PRO A 258 14.64 -2.25 -9.99
CA PRO A 258 16.10 -2.33 -9.90
C PRO A 258 16.87 -1.45 -10.90
N SER A 259 16.29 -1.14 -12.07
CA SER A 259 16.97 -0.32 -13.08
C SER A 259 17.01 1.18 -12.74
N ILE A 260 16.25 1.64 -11.73
CA ILE A 260 16.24 3.04 -11.32
C ILE A 260 17.48 3.34 -10.47
N THR A 261 18.48 3.98 -11.08
CA THR A 261 19.71 4.40 -10.40
C THR A 261 19.54 5.77 -9.72
N GLU A 262 20.43 6.09 -8.78
CA GLU A 262 20.50 7.42 -8.15
C GLU A 262 20.77 8.53 -9.18
N ASP A 263 21.61 8.24 -10.19
CA ASP A 263 21.89 9.15 -11.30
C ASP A 263 20.63 9.40 -12.15
N LEU A 264 19.89 8.36 -12.51
CA LEU A 264 18.63 8.51 -13.26
C LEU A 264 17.60 9.32 -12.47
N LEU A 265 17.47 9.08 -11.17
CA LEU A 265 16.60 9.85 -10.28
C LEU A 265 17.04 11.33 -10.21
N SER A 266 18.34 11.59 -10.10
CA SER A 266 18.91 12.93 -10.08
C SER A 266 18.63 13.68 -11.40
N GLN A 267 18.82 13.02 -12.53
CA GLN A 267 18.51 13.58 -13.84
C GLN A 267 17.02 13.90 -13.99
N ALA A 268 16.13 13.02 -13.51
CA ALA A 268 14.69 13.26 -13.53
C ALA A 268 14.29 14.47 -12.67
N LEU A 269 14.88 14.62 -11.49
CA LEU A 269 14.63 15.77 -10.60
C LEU A 269 15.21 17.07 -11.18
N ASN A 270 16.39 17.02 -11.81
CA ASN A 270 16.96 18.16 -12.51
C ASN A 270 16.10 18.60 -13.69
N PHE A 271 15.57 17.65 -14.47
CA PHE A 271 14.61 17.94 -15.52
C PHE A 271 13.35 18.64 -14.97
N ALA A 272 12.84 18.21 -13.81
CA ALA A 272 11.72 18.87 -13.16
C ALA A 272 12.05 20.29 -12.67
N LEU A 273 13.26 20.51 -12.13
CA LEU A 273 13.73 21.83 -11.68
C LEU A 273 13.85 22.80 -12.86
N LEU A 274 14.43 22.36 -13.98
CA LEU A 274 14.60 23.18 -15.20
C LEU A 274 13.26 23.64 -15.82
N ASN A 275 12.16 22.98 -15.47
CA ASN A 275 10.82 23.29 -15.97
C ASN A 275 9.93 23.93 -14.88
N ASP A 276 10.52 24.48 -13.80
CA ASP A 276 9.84 25.12 -12.67
C ASP A 276 8.74 24.24 -12.02
N ALA A 277 8.84 22.93 -12.19
CA ALA A 277 7.82 21.99 -11.74
C ALA A 277 8.00 21.59 -10.27
N ILE A 278 9.21 21.73 -9.74
CA ILE A 278 9.59 21.38 -8.37
C ILE A 278 10.46 22.50 -7.79
N SER A 279 10.33 22.77 -6.49
CA SER A 279 11.20 23.72 -5.77
C SER A 279 12.51 23.06 -5.32
N GLU A 280 13.56 23.82 -5.05
CA GLU A 280 14.86 23.27 -4.62
C GLU A 280 14.81 22.40 -3.35
N GLN A 281 13.78 22.57 -2.50
CA GLN A 281 13.63 21.82 -1.24
C GLN A 281 12.87 20.49 -1.40
N GLU A 282 12.02 20.36 -2.41
CA GLU A 282 11.17 19.17 -2.65
C GLU A 282 11.94 17.91 -3.11
N PRO A 283 13.07 17.97 -3.84
CA PRO A 283 13.91 16.82 -4.16
C PRO A 283 14.33 16.03 -2.92
N ARG A 284 14.71 16.71 -1.83
CA ARG A 284 15.09 16.06 -0.55
C ARG A 284 13.94 15.27 0.06
N HIS A 285 12.69 15.64 -0.21
CA HIS A 285 11.50 14.93 0.28
C HIS A 285 11.17 13.68 -0.56
N CYS A 286 11.73 13.58 -1.77
CA CYS A 286 11.57 12.42 -2.65
C CYS A 286 12.59 11.31 -2.34
N TYR A 287 13.76 11.65 -1.80
CA TYR A 287 14.81 10.68 -1.44
C TYR A 287 14.53 9.88 -0.16
N ALA A 288 13.63 10.34 0.71
CA ALA A 288 13.32 9.71 2.02
C ALA A 288 12.54 8.38 1.94
N LEU A 289 12.61 7.66 0.81
CA LEU A 289 11.77 6.50 0.48
C LEU A 289 12.50 5.15 0.51
N GLN A 290 13.73 5.09 1.02
CA GLN A 290 14.43 3.80 1.10
C GLN A 290 13.76 2.89 2.14
N GLU A 291 13.04 1.87 1.66
CA GLU A 291 12.44 0.82 2.48
C GLU A 291 13.51 -0.24 2.77
N VAL A 292 13.71 -0.54 4.06
CA VAL A 292 14.63 -1.59 4.51
C VAL A 292 13.80 -2.85 4.80
N PRO A 293 13.86 -3.90 3.96
CA PRO A 293 13.24 -5.18 4.31
C PRO A 293 14.00 -5.82 5.49
N THR A 294 13.27 -6.42 6.42
CA THR A 294 13.86 -7.21 7.51
C THR A 294 13.79 -8.70 7.17
N LEU A 295 14.87 -9.43 7.44
CA LEU A 295 14.86 -10.89 7.47
C LEU A 295 14.03 -11.38 8.68
N PRO A 296 13.39 -12.55 8.59
CA PRO A 296 12.87 -13.27 9.76
C PRO A 296 13.99 -13.61 10.75
#